data_AF-A0A3Q2ZLZ5-F1
#
_entry.id   AF-A0A3Q2ZLZ5-F1
#
_cell.length_a   1.000
_cell.length_b   1.000
_cell.length_c   1.000
_cell.angle_alpha   90.00
_cell.angle_beta   90.00
_cell.angle_gamma   90.00
#
_symmetry.space_group_name_H-M   'P 1'
#
loop_
_entity.id
_entity.type
_entity.pdbx_description
1 polymer ?
#
loop_
_entity_poly.entity_id
_entity_poly.type
_entity_poly.pdbx_seq_one_letter_code
_entity_poly.pdbx_strand_id
1 'polypeptide(L)'
;MSRRRHSDENDGQAHKRRRTSEPIEIEDRLESLICRVGEKSTSSLESNLEGLAGVLEADLPNYKNKILRILCSVARLLPEKLTVYTTLVGLLNARNYNFGGEFVEAMIRQLKETLKNNFYNEAVYLVRFLSDLVNCHVIAAPSMVAMFENFVSVTQEEDVPQVRSDWFVYVVLSCLPWVGKELYEKKDVEVDRLLSQIEGYLKRRVKTHVPMLQVWTAEKPHPQEEYLDCLWAQIQKLKKDRWQERHILRPYIAFDSVLCEALQHNLPPFTPPGHMPDIQYPIPRVVFRMFDYTDAPEGPVMPGSHSVERFVIEENLQCILKTHWKERKTCAAQLLSYPGKNKIPLNYHIVEVIFGELFQLPVPPHLDVMYTTLLIELCKLQPGSLPQVLAQATEMLYMRLDTMNTTCIDRFINWFSHHLSNFQFRWSWDDWADCLTVDLEMPKPKFVKEVLEKSMRLSYHQRIVDIVPPTFSALIPAEPIFIFKYEDETACKNIES
;
A
#
# COMPACT_ATOMS: atom_id res chain seq x y z
N MET A 1 12.96 -57.75 -41.17
CA MET A 1 11.99 -58.07 -40.10
C MET A 1 11.08 -56.87 -39.88
N SER A 2 9.79 -57.08 -40.17
CA SER A 2 8.58 -56.37 -39.71
C SER A 2 8.70 -54.92 -39.19
N ARG A 3 8.26 -53.94 -39.99
CA ARG A 3 7.62 -52.71 -39.48
C ARG A 3 6.16 -52.76 -39.88
N ARG A 4 5.28 -52.97 -38.89
CA ARG A 4 3.82 -53.05 -39.04
C ARG A 4 3.23 -51.67 -39.31
N ARG A 5 2.48 -51.63 -40.41
CA ARG A 5 1.33 -50.79 -40.82
C ARG A 5 0.90 -49.65 -39.90
N HIS A 6 0.84 -48.43 -40.47
CA HIS A 6 -0.09 -47.38 -40.09
C HIS A 6 -1.28 -47.49 -41.06
N SER A 7 -2.47 -47.73 -40.51
CA SER A 7 -3.74 -47.67 -41.22
C SER A 7 -4.58 -46.66 -40.46
N ASP A 8 -4.91 -45.57 -41.14
CA ASP A 8 -5.88 -44.57 -40.72
C ASP A 8 -7.24 -45.23 -40.50
N GLU A 9 -7.85 -45.01 -39.33
CA GLU A 9 -9.30 -44.89 -39.18
C GLU A 9 -9.67 -44.31 -37.80
N ASN A 10 -10.43 -43.21 -37.87
CA ASN A 10 -11.50 -42.79 -36.95
C ASN A 10 -11.15 -42.26 -35.55
N ASP A 11 -11.34 -40.95 -35.32
CA ASP A 11 -12.58 -40.49 -34.66
C ASP A 11 -12.63 -38.96 -34.56
N GLY A 12 -13.70 -38.38 -35.12
CA GLY A 12 -14.02 -36.98 -34.97
C GLY A 12 -14.45 -36.66 -33.53
N GLN A 13 -13.60 -35.95 -32.79
CA GLN A 13 -14.05 -35.19 -31.62
C GLN A 13 -14.20 -33.71 -31.98
N ALA A 14 -15.42 -33.37 -32.35
CA ALA A 14 -15.90 -32.00 -32.29
C ALA A 14 -15.71 -31.47 -30.86
N HIS A 15 -14.76 -30.58 -30.66
CA HIS A 15 -14.71 -29.73 -29.48
C HIS A 15 -16.00 -28.89 -29.46
N LYS A 16 -17.03 -29.39 -28.76
CA LYS A 16 -18.15 -28.58 -28.29
C LYS A 16 -17.56 -27.48 -27.39
N ARG A 17 -17.24 -26.33 -27.98
CA ARG A 17 -17.23 -25.05 -27.25
C ARG A 17 -18.58 -25.00 -26.53
N ARG A 18 -18.57 -25.14 -25.21
CA ARG A 18 -19.73 -24.83 -24.37
C ARG A 18 -20.16 -23.42 -24.79
N ARG A 19 -21.35 -23.29 -25.40
CA ARG A 19 -22.01 -21.99 -25.57
C ARG A 19 -22.20 -21.43 -24.16
N THR A 20 -21.36 -20.50 -23.75
CA THR A 20 -21.70 -19.54 -22.70
C THR A 20 -23.02 -18.89 -23.13
N SER A 21 -24.01 -18.89 -22.24
CA SER A 21 -25.29 -18.26 -22.53
C SER A 21 -25.08 -16.75 -22.66
N GLU A 22 -25.68 -16.10 -23.66
CA GLU A 22 -25.56 -14.65 -23.93
C GLU A 22 -25.65 -13.74 -22.67
N PRO A 23 -26.49 -14.02 -21.64
CA PRO A 23 -26.52 -13.20 -20.43
C PRO A 23 -25.21 -13.19 -19.64
N ILE A 24 -24.48 -14.31 -19.61
CA ILE A 24 -23.19 -14.42 -18.88
C ILE A 24 -22.12 -13.59 -19.60
N GLU A 25 -22.14 -13.58 -20.93
CA GLU A 25 -21.17 -12.81 -21.73
C GLU A 25 -21.36 -11.30 -21.54
N ILE A 26 -22.60 -10.83 -21.35
CA ILE A 26 -22.90 -9.42 -21.05
C ILE A 26 -22.44 -9.07 -19.63
N GLU A 27 -22.70 -9.92 -18.63
CA GLU A 27 -22.24 -9.69 -17.27
C GLU A 27 -20.71 -9.60 -17.16
N ASP A 28 -19.99 -10.51 -17.83
CA ASP A 28 -18.52 -10.50 -17.88
C ASP A 28 -17.99 -9.25 -18.60
N ARG A 29 -18.69 -8.82 -19.66
CA ARG A 29 -18.37 -7.57 -20.37
C ARG A 29 -18.55 -6.35 -19.46
N LEU A 30 -19.64 -6.25 -18.71
CA LEU A 30 -19.90 -5.16 -17.77
C LEU A 30 -18.80 -5.07 -16.71
N GLU A 31 -18.44 -6.21 -16.14
CA GLU A 31 -17.36 -6.32 -15.16
C GLU A 31 -16.02 -5.89 -15.75
N SER A 32 -15.69 -6.33 -16.96
CA SER A 32 -14.48 -5.92 -17.67
C SER A 32 -14.44 -4.40 -17.93
N LEU A 33 -15.55 -3.80 -18.37
CA LEU A 33 -15.63 -2.36 -18.65
C LEU A 33 -15.42 -1.53 -17.38
N ILE A 34 -16.07 -1.91 -16.27
CA ILE A 34 -15.93 -1.22 -14.98
C ILE A 34 -14.52 -1.40 -14.41
N CYS A 35 -13.93 -2.60 -14.50
CA CYS A 35 -12.58 -2.81 -14.00
C CYS A 35 -11.52 -2.02 -14.79
N ARG A 36 -11.72 -1.83 -16.10
CA ARG A 36 -10.74 -1.18 -17.00
C ARG A 36 -10.85 0.34 -17.11
N VAL A 37 -11.96 0.96 -16.68
CA VAL A 37 -12.08 2.43 -16.72
C VAL A 37 -10.98 3.09 -15.88
N GLY A 38 -10.27 4.08 -16.44
CA GLY A 38 -9.11 4.69 -15.79
C GLY A 38 -7.76 4.04 -16.10
N GLU A 39 -7.73 2.91 -16.82
CA GLU A 39 -6.48 2.41 -17.43
C GLU A 39 -6.05 3.27 -18.62
N LYS A 40 -4.82 3.03 -19.12
CA LYS A 40 -4.29 3.70 -20.32
C LYS A 40 -5.25 3.49 -21.50
N SER A 41 -5.73 4.60 -22.07
CA SER A 41 -6.68 4.65 -23.18
C SER A 41 -6.25 5.70 -24.20
N THR A 42 -6.73 5.57 -25.44
CA THR A 42 -6.56 6.60 -26.48
C THR A 42 -7.48 7.80 -26.27
N SER A 43 -8.57 7.62 -25.52
CA SER A 43 -9.54 8.65 -25.18
C SER A 43 -9.29 9.21 -23.78
N SER A 44 -9.73 10.45 -23.53
CA SER A 44 -9.62 11.07 -22.20
C SER A 44 -10.41 10.30 -21.14
N LEU A 45 -10.01 10.44 -19.88
CA LEU A 45 -10.70 9.79 -18.76
C LEU A 45 -12.17 10.24 -18.69
N GLU A 46 -12.43 11.52 -18.93
CA GLU A 46 -13.76 12.11 -18.96
C GLU A 46 -14.62 11.46 -20.03
N SER A 47 -14.12 11.34 -21.26
CA SER A 47 -14.84 10.68 -22.35
C SER A 47 -15.13 9.20 -22.04
N ASN A 48 -14.19 8.49 -21.43
CA ASN A 48 -14.39 7.09 -21.04
C ASN A 48 -15.43 6.94 -19.92
N LEU A 49 -15.43 7.84 -18.93
CA LEU A 49 -16.41 7.86 -17.83
C LEU A 49 -17.82 8.17 -18.34
N GLU A 50 -17.97 9.19 -19.18
CA GLU A 50 -19.25 9.58 -19.78
C GLU A 50 -19.83 8.45 -20.64
N GLY A 51 -18.98 7.86 -21.49
CA GLY A 51 -19.38 6.72 -22.32
C GLY A 51 -19.78 5.49 -21.49
N LEU A 52 -19.03 5.17 -20.44
CA LEU A 52 -19.36 4.06 -19.55
C LEU A 52 -20.65 4.31 -18.77
N ALA A 53 -20.89 5.53 -18.27
CA ALA A 53 -22.14 5.88 -17.61
C ALA A 53 -23.36 5.64 -18.53
N GLY A 54 -23.27 6.03 -19.79
CA GLY A 54 -24.33 5.77 -20.79
C GLY A 54 -24.55 4.28 -21.07
N VAL A 55 -23.48 3.48 -21.15
CA VAL A 55 -23.59 2.01 -21.33
C VAL A 55 -24.27 1.38 -20.12
N LEU A 56 -23.83 1.72 -18.90
CA LEU A 56 -24.38 1.15 -17.68
C LEU A 56 -25.84 1.55 -17.48
N GLU A 57 -26.22 2.81 -17.79
CA GLU A 57 -27.60 3.29 -17.75
C GLU A 57 -28.52 2.46 -18.67
N ALA A 58 -28.09 2.21 -19.91
CA ALA A 58 -28.86 1.43 -20.88
C ALA A 58 -29.09 -0.02 -20.41
N ASP A 59 -28.14 -0.59 -19.65
CA ASP A 59 -28.20 -1.95 -19.13
C ASP A 59 -28.88 -2.07 -17.74
N LEU A 60 -29.20 -0.96 -17.07
CA LEU A 60 -29.90 -0.97 -15.78
C LEU A 60 -31.21 -1.80 -15.77
N PRO A 61 -32.09 -1.74 -16.79
CA PRO A 61 -33.37 -2.47 -16.76
C PRO A 61 -33.21 -3.98 -16.55
N ASN A 62 -32.13 -4.57 -17.07
CA ASN A 62 -31.89 -6.01 -17.01
C ASN A 62 -30.78 -6.40 -16.01
N TYR A 63 -29.81 -5.52 -15.76
CA TYR A 63 -28.58 -5.86 -15.04
C TYR A 63 -28.29 -4.98 -13.81
N LYS A 64 -29.24 -4.15 -13.35
CA LYS A 64 -29.06 -3.27 -12.17
C LYS A 64 -28.40 -3.96 -10.98
N ASN A 65 -28.87 -5.15 -10.59
CA ASN A 65 -28.32 -5.88 -9.44
C ASN A 65 -26.85 -6.30 -9.63
N LYS A 66 -26.46 -6.71 -10.85
CA LYS A 66 -25.07 -7.06 -11.16
C LYS A 66 -24.20 -5.80 -11.16
N ILE A 67 -24.67 -4.72 -11.77
CA ILE A 67 -23.96 -3.43 -11.79
C ILE A 67 -23.73 -2.91 -10.37
N LEU A 68 -24.75 -2.90 -9.51
CA LEU A 68 -24.62 -2.53 -8.10
C LEU A 68 -23.56 -3.37 -7.37
N ARG A 69 -23.56 -4.70 -7.57
CA ARG A 69 -22.57 -5.61 -6.97
C ARG A 69 -21.15 -5.34 -7.46
N ILE A 70 -20.95 -5.11 -8.76
CA ILE A 70 -19.62 -4.81 -9.31
C ILE A 70 -19.12 -3.48 -8.73
N LEU A 71 -19.95 -2.43 -8.73
CA LEU A 71 -19.57 -1.11 -8.20
C LEU A 71 -19.24 -1.15 -6.70
N CYS A 72 -20.03 -1.88 -5.90
CA CYS A 72 -19.70 -2.11 -4.47
C CYS A 72 -18.39 -2.90 -4.31
N SER A 73 -18.11 -3.84 -5.22
CA SER A 73 -16.88 -4.64 -5.18
C SER A 73 -15.65 -3.79 -5.51
N VAL A 74 -15.68 -2.97 -6.55
CA VAL A 74 -14.55 -2.10 -6.89
C VAL A 74 -14.34 -1.00 -5.84
N ALA A 75 -15.40 -0.51 -5.21
CA ALA A 75 -15.31 0.42 -4.07
C ALA A 75 -14.54 -0.17 -2.87
N ARG A 76 -14.59 -1.50 -2.70
CA ARG A 76 -13.91 -2.24 -1.63
C ARG A 76 -12.52 -2.73 -2.04
N LEU A 77 -12.33 -3.11 -3.31
CA LEU A 77 -11.16 -3.86 -3.78
C LEU A 77 -10.15 -3.01 -4.56
N LEU A 78 -10.56 -1.86 -5.11
CA LEU A 78 -9.71 -0.99 -5.93
C LEU A 78 -9.67 0.46 -5.39
N PRO A 79 -9.28 0.67 -4.12
CA PRO A 79 -9.27 2.00 -3.50
C PRO A 79 -8.30 2.98 -4.18
N GLU A 80 -7.26 2.50 -4.89
CA GLU A 80 -6.35 3.33 -5.66
C GLU A 80 -7.02 4.04 -6.85
N LYS A 81 -8.21 3.57 -7.26
CA LYS A 81 -9.06 4.16 -8.31
C LYS A 81 -10.32 4.83 -7.75
N LEU A 82 -10.36 5.11 -6.44
CA LEU A 82 -11.49 5.68 -5.72
C LEU A 82 -12.24 6.78 -6.49
N THR A 83 -11.53 7.85 -6.86
CA THR A 83 -12.15 9.05 -7.44
C THR A 83 -12.67 8.83 -8.86
N VAL A 84 -12.16 7.81 -9.57
CA VAL A 84 -12.69 7.39 -10.88
C VAL A 84 -14.06 6.77 -10.68
N TYR A 85 -14.19 5.88 -9.70
CA TYR A 85 -15.43 5.16 -9.43
C TYR A 85 -16.50 6.03 -8.76
N THR A 86 -16.13 6.95 -7.87
CA THR A 86 -17.10 7.91 -7.31
C THR A 86 -17.63 8.85 -8.38
N THR A 87 -16.78 9.31 -9.31
CA THR A 87 -17.23 10.09 -10.46
C THR A 87 -18.22 9.31 -11.33
N LEU A 88 -17.92 8.03 -11.63
CA LEU A 88 -18.82 7.17 -12.40
C LEU A 88 -20.20 7.01 -11.72
N VAL A 89 -20.21 6.80 -10.39
CA VAL A 89 -21.44 6.74 -9.61
C VAL A 89 -22.18 8.08 -9.60
N GLY A 90 -21.47 9.21 -9.54
CA GLY A 90 -22.03 10.55 -9.68
C GLY A 90 -22.80 10.73 -10.99
N LEU A 91 -22.18 10.36 -12.11
CA LEU A 91 -22.80 10.42 -13.43
C LEU A 91 -24.03 9.51 -13.53
N LEU A 92 -23.97 8.31 -12.96
CA LEU A 92 -25.11 7.39 -12.91
C LEU A 92 -26.26 7.92 -12.03
N ASN A 93 -25.95 8.57 -10.91
CA ASN A 93 -26.96 9.20 -10.05
C ASN A 93 -27.65 10.37 -10.78
N ALA A 94 -26.89 11.21 -11.50
CA ALA A 94 -27.44 12.31 -12.28
C ALA A 94 -28.42 11.81 -13.37
N ARG A 95 -28.13 10.66 -13.98
CA ARG A 95 -28.99 10.00 -14.98
C ARG A 95 -30.18 9.27 -14.35
N ASN A 96 -29.98 8.63 -13.21
CA ASN A 96 -30.99 7.83 -12.51
C ASN A 96 -30.87 7.96 -10.99
N TYR A 97 -31.65 8.88 -10.40
CA TYR A 97 -31.65 9.15 -8.97
C TYR A 97 -31.97 7.89 -8.12
N ASN A 98 -32.92 7.05 -8.57
CA ASN A 98 -33.31 5.84 -7.85
C ASN A 98 -32.15 4.84 -7.75
N PHE A 99 -31.37 4.70 -8.84
CA PHE A 99 -30.17 3.89 -8.84
C PHE A 99 -29.14 4.40 -7.83
N GLY A 100 -28.91 5.72 -7.76
CA GLY A 100 -28.02 6.33 -6.78
C GLY A 100 -28.42 5.99 -5.34
N GLY A 101 -29.72 6.06 -5.03
CA GLY A 101 -30.25 5.68 -3.72
C GLY A 101 -30.02 4.21 -3.38
N GLU A 102 -30.36 3.30 -4.30
CA GLU A 102 -30.13 1.85 -4.13
C GLU A 102 -28.63 1.52 -3.96
N PHE A 103 -27.75 2.26 -4.64
CA PHE A 103 -26.31 2.12 -4.51
C PHE A 103 -25.81 2.57 -3.13
N VAL A 104 -26.24 3.73 -2.64
CA VAL A 104 -25.88 4.22 -1.30
C VAL A 104 -26.35 3.25 -0.22
N GLU A 105 -27.58 2.71 -0.34
CA GLU A 105 -28.06 1.69 0.58
C GLU A 105 -27.24 0.39 0.51
N ALA A 106 -26.87 -0.06 -0.69
CA ALA A 106 -26.04 -1.23 -0.89
C ALA A 106 -24.65 -1.05 -0.26
N MET A 107 -24.05 0.12 -0.39
CA MET A 107 -22.77 0.46 0.23
C MET A 107 -22.84 0.45 1.76
N ILE A 108 -23.93 0.95 2.36
CA ILE A 108 -24.12 0.89 3.83
C ILE A 108 -24.34 -0.55 4.31
N ARG A 109 -25.10 -1.37 3.57
CA ARG A 109 -25.21 -2.81 3.87
C ARG A 109 -23.86 -3.50 3.78
N GLN A 110 -23.10 -3.24 2.72
CA GLN A 110 -21.76 -3.78 2.52
C GLN A 110 -20.82 -3.35 3.65
N LEU A 111 -20.86 -2.09 4.10
CA LEU A 111 -20.06 -1.61 5.23
C LEU A 111 -20.39 -2.38 6.52
N LYS A 112 -21.68 -2.56 6.83
CA LYS A 112 -22.12 -3.33 8.01
C LYS A 112 -21.63 -4.78 7.95
N GLU A 113 -21.74 -5.42 6.79
CA GLU A 113 -21.25 -6.79 6.57
C GLU A 113 -19.73 -6.89 6.70
N THR A 114 -19.00 -5.95 6.11
CA THR A 114 -17.53 -5.87 6.17
C THR A 114 -17.04 -5.72 7.62
N LEU A 115 -17.70 -4.88 8.42
CA LEU A 115 -17.38 -4.72 9.85
C LEU A 115 -17.72 -5.97 10.67
N LYS A 116 -18.87 -6.59 10.40
CA LYS A 116 -19.27 -7.84 11.05
C LYS A 116 -18.28 -8.97 10.79
N ASN A 117 -17.66 -9.00 9.61
CA ASN A 117 -16.65 -9.98 9.22
C ASN A 117 -15.22 -9.60 9.64
N ASN A 118 -15.04 -8.55 10.46
CA ASN A 118 -13.74 -8.04 10.91
C ASN A 118 -12.81 -7.56 9.77
N PHE A 119 -13.34 -7.22 8.60
CA PHE A 119 -12.58 -6.69 7.46
C PHE A 119 -12.37 -5.17 7.58
N TYR A 120 -11.84 -4.73 8.72
CA TYR A 120 -11.69 -3.32 9.09
C TYR A 120 -10.86 -2.50 8.09
N ASN A 121 -9.82 -3.09 7.49
CA ASN A 121 -9.02 -2.40 6.46
C ASN A 121 -9.84 -2.10 5.20
N GLU A 122 -10.73 -3.01 4.82
CA GLU A 122 -11.60 -2.82 3.65
C GLU A 122 -12.76 -1.86 3.95
N ALA A 123 -13.24 -1.85 5.20
CA ALA A 123 -14.26 -0.91 5.65
C ALA A 123 -13.78 0.55 5.56
N VAL A 124 -12.47 0.83 5.76
CA VAL A 124 -11.90 2.16 5.53
C VAL A 124 -12.17 2.64 4.09
N TYR A 125 -11.96 1.77 3.10
CA TYR A 125 -12.16 2.13 1.69
C TYR A 125 -13.62 2.43 1.38
N LEU A 126 -14.55 1.65 1.93
CA LEU A 126 -15.99 1.90 1.78
C LEU A 126 -16.40 3.25 2.37
N VAL A 127 -15.89 3.61 3.55
CA VAL A 127 -16.19 4.91 4.17
C VAL A 127 -15.54 6.06 3.40
N ARG A 128 -14.32 5.87 2.88
CA ARG A 128 -13.65 6.85 2.01
C ARG A 128 -14.40 7.04 0.69
N PHE A 129 -15.00 5.97 0.14
CA PHE A 129 -15.87 6.02 -1.03
C PHE A 129 -17.14 6.82 -0.76
N LEU A 130 -17.84 6.53 0.34
CA LEU A 130 -19.00 7.30 0.77
C LEU A 130 -18.65 8.79 1.01
N SER A 131 -17.45 9.04 1.54
CA SER A 131 -16.96 10.40 1.76
C SER A 131 -16.75 11.16 0.45
N ASP A 132 -16.05 10.58 -0.52
CA ASP A 132 -15.78 11.27 -1.79
C ASP A 132 -17.02 11.36 -2.71
N LEU A 133 -18.05 10.52 -2.49
CA LEU A 133 -19.37 10.70 -3.11
C LEU A 133 -20.09 11.98 -2.70
N VAL A 134 -19.72 12.61 -1.59
CA VAL A 134 -20.19 13.95 -1.23
C VAL A 134 -19.71 14.98 -2.26
N ASN A 135 -18.44 14.90 -2.66
CA ASN A 135 -17.86 15.76 -3.71
C ASN A 135 -18.46 15.50 -5.09
N CYS A 136 -19.07 14.32 -5.29
CA CYS A 136 -19.75 13.94 -6.53
C CYS A 136 -21.26 14.29 -6.52
N HIS A 137 -21.73 15.02 -5.51
CA HIS A 137 -23.14 15.37 -5.32
C HIS A 137 -24.10 14.17 -5.25
N VAL A 138 -23.61 13.01 -4.80
CA VAL A 138 -24.45 11.82 -4.57
C VAL A 138 -24.94 11.77 -3.13
N ILE A 139 -24.07 12.11 -2.16
CA ILE A 139 -24.41 12.09 -0.73
C ILE A 139 -24.42 13.52 -0.18
N ALA A 140 -25.44 13.84 0.61
CA ALA A 140 -25.52 15.14 1.29
C ALA A 140 -24.50 15.23 2.43
N ALA A 141 -23.68 16.29 2.44
CA ALA A 141 -22.64 16.54 3.44
C ALA A 141 -23.11 16.40 4.91
N PRO A 142 -24.31 16.90 5.31
CA PRO A 142 -24.81 16.74 6.69
C PRO A 142 -24.92 15.28 7.13
N SER A 143 -25.29 14.37 6.23
CA SER A 143 -25.43 12.95 6.55
C SER A 143 -24.08 12.26 6.74
N MET A 144 -23.03 12.71 6.03
CA MET A 144 -21.65 12.25 6.23
C MET A 144 -21.07 12.76 7.56
N VAL A 145 -21.31 14.03 7.91
CA VAL A 145 -20.92 14.59 9.23
C VAL A 145 -21.57 13.80 10.36
N ALA A 146 -22.88 13.54 10.29
CA ALA A 146 -23.59 12.76 11.31
C ALA A 146 -23.01 11.33 11.49
N MET A 147 -22.61 10.68 10.39
CA MET A 147 -21.93 9.38 10.46
C MET A 147 -20.54 9.49 11.10
N PHE A 148 -19.76 10.53 10.81
CA PHE A 148 -18.48 10.76 11.48
C PHE A 148 -18.64 11.08 12.97
N GLU A 149 -19.68 11.82 13.37
CA GLU A 149 -20.00 12.03 14.78
C GLU A 149 -20.30 10.71 15.50
N ASN A 150 -21.06 9.81 14.86
CA ASN A 150 -21.29 8.46 15.38
C ASN A 150 -20.02 7.61 15.43
N PHE A 151 -19.03 7.87 14.58
CA PHE A 151 -17.74 7.16 14.64
C PHE A 151 -16.89 7.68 15.81
N VAL A 152 -16.83 9.00 15.98
CA VAL A 152 -16.04 9.63 17.05
C VAL A 152 -16.67 9.39 18.43
N SER A 153 -17.99 9.20 18.52
CA SER A 153 -18.65 8.85 19.78
C SER A 153 -18.16 7.52 20.38
N VAL A 154 -17.62 6.61 19.57
CA VAL A 154 -16.97 5.36 20.04
C VAL A 154 -15.83 5.64 21.01
N THR A 155 -15.17 6.80 20.90
CA THR A 155 -14.10 7.21 21.84
C THR A 155 -14.58 7.43 23.28
N GLN A 156 -15.90 7.48 23.50
CA GLN A 156 -16.55 7.65 24.79
C GLN A 156 -17.20 6.35 25.29
N GLU A 157 -17.14 5.25 24.53
CA GLU A 157 -17.58 3.94 25.02
C GLU A 157 -16.68 3.50 26.19
N GLU A 158 -17.30 3.03 27.27
CA GLU A 158 -16.61 2.47 28.43
C GLU A 158 -16.26 1.00 28.18
N ASP A 159 -15.19 0.51 28.82
CA ASP A 159 -14.76 -0.89 28.78
C ASP A 159 -14.49 -1.48 27.37
N VAL A 160 -14.07 -0.64 26.42
CA VAL A 160 -13.67 -1.07 25.08
C VAL A 160 -12.16 -0.98 24.84
N PRO A 161 -11.59 -1.84 23.98
CA PRO A 161 -10.17 -1.76 23.61
C PRO A 161 -9.82 -0.43 22.93
N GLN A 162 -8.65 0.15 23.24
CA GLN A 162 -8.15 1.36 22.56
C GLN A 162 -8.12 1.20 21.04
N VAL A 163 -7.75 0.02 20.54
CA VAL A 163 -7.68 -0.31 19.09
C VAL A 163 -9.03 -0.20 18.38
N ARG A 164 -10.16 -0.31 19.09
CA ARG A 164 -11.50 -0.05 18.54
C ARG A 164 -11.67 1.44 18.24
N SER A 165 -11.48 2.26 19.26
CA SER A 165 -11.58 3.72 19.18
C SER A 165 -10.58 4.30 18.18
N ASP A 166 -9.35 3.78 18.20
CA ASP A 166 -8.28 4.12 17.26
C ASP A 166 -8.68 3.87 15.80
N TRP A 167 -9.36 2.75 15.50
CA TRP A 167 -9.82 2.46 14.14
C TRP A 167 -10.89 3.46 13.66
N PHE A 168 -11.90 3.76 14.48
CA PHE A 168 -12.93 4.73 14.10
C PHE A 168 -12.36 6.15 13.91
N VAL A 169 -11.45 6.58 14.78
CA VAL A 169 -10.73 7.86 14.63
C VAL A 169 -9.88 7.87 13.36
N TYR A 170 -9.16 6.78 13.08
CA TYR A 170 -8.37 6.64 11.85
C TYR A 170 -9.24 6.75 10.60
N VAL A 171 -10.39 6.08 10.56
CA VAL A 171 -11.30 6.14 9.41
C VAL A 171 -11.74 7.58 9.16
N VAL A 172 -12.18 8.30 10.20
CA VAL A 172 -12.62 9.69 10.06
C VAL A 172 -11.48 10.57 9.54
N LEU A 173 -10.31 10.56 10.21
CA LEU A 173 -9.17 11.39 9.82
C LEU A 173 -8.68 11.07 8.40
N SER A 174 -8.61 9.78 8.03
CA SER A 174 -8.11 9.36 6.72
C SER A 174 -9.08 9.61 5.56
N CYS A 175 -10.33 10.01 5.83
CA CYS A 175 -11.29 10.44 4.80
C CYS A 175 -11.19 11.94 4.49
N LEU A 176 -10.67 12.74 5.43
CA LEU A 176 -10.62 14.19 5.31
C LEU A 176 -9.75 14.74 4.15
N PRO A 177 -8.68 14.08 3.66
CA PRO A 177 -8.00 14.53 2.45
C PRO A 177 -8.93 14.58 1.22
N TRP A 178 -9.95 13.72 1.18
CA TRP A 178 -10.91 13.68 0.09
C TRP A 178 -12.08 14.64 0.31
N VAL A 179 -12.71 14.61 1.49
CA VAL A 179 -14.01 15.29 1.73
C VAL A 179 -13.90 16.49 2.67
N GLY A 180 -12.78 16.69 3.36
CA GLY A 180 -12.67 17.64 4.48
C GLY A 180 -13.03 19.07 4.09
N LYS A 181 -12.67 19.50 2.88
CA LYS A 181 -13.05 20.81 2.34
C LYS A 181 -14.57 21.00 2.27
N GLU A 182 -15.27 20.08 1.61
CA GLU A 182 -16.72 20.17 1.41
C GLU A 182 -17.49 20.08 2.74
N LEU A 183 -17.07 19.19 3.65
CA LEU A 183 -17.69 19.11 4.97
C LEU A 183 -17.48 20.41 5.76
N TYR A 184 -16.28 20.97 5.74
CA TYR A 184 -15.98 22.19 6.48
C TYR A 184 -16.70 23.42 5.89
N GLU A 185 -16.84 23.50 4.56
CA GLU A 185 -17.58 24.60 3.92
C GLU A 185 -19.08 24.58 4.24
N LYS A 186 -19.67 23.39 4.47
CA LYS A 186 -21.10 23.25 4.78
C LYS A 186 -21.42 23.22 6.28
N LYS A 187 -20.48 22.73 7.10
CA LYS A 187 -20.68 22.28 8.48
C LYS A 187 -19.44 22.54 9.36
N ASP A 188 -18.87 23.74 9.27
CA ASP A 188 -17.65 24.13 10.00
C ASP A 188 -17.74 23.92 11.52
N VAL A 189 -18.84 24.36 12.14
CA VAL A 189 -19.06 24.24 13.60
C VAL A 189 -19.07 22.77 14.03
N GLU A 190 -19.79 21.91 13.31
CA GLU A 190 -19.87 20.48 13.61
C GLU A 190 -18.53 19.77 13.37
N VAL A 191 -17.81 20.12 12.30
CA VAL A 191 -16.49 19.57 12.01
C VAL A 191 -15.46 20.01 13.05
N ASP A 192 -15.50 21.26 13.52
CA ASP A 192 -14.62 21.74 14.61
C ASP A 192 -14.88 21.03 15.93
N ARG A 193 -16.15 20.77 16.26
CA ARG A 193 -16.53 19.97 17.43
C ARG A 193 -15.97 18.55 17.32
N LEU A 194 -16.12 17.92 16.15
CA LEU A 194 -15.61 16.58 15.87
C LEU A 194 -14.08 16.51 16.01
N LEU A 195 -13.34 17.45 15.41
CA LEU A 195 -11.88 17.52 15.53
C LEU A 195 -11.43 17.76 16.97
N SER A 196 -12.16 18.57 17.74
CA SER A 196 -11.87 18.81 19.16
C SER A 196 -12.06 17.55 20.01
N GLN A 197 -13.08 16.75 19.73
CA GLN A 197 -13.29 15.46 20.39
C GLN A 197 -12.17 14.46 20.06
N ILE A 198 -11.76 14.40 18.79
CA ILE A 198 -10.62 13.59 18.35
C ILE A 198 -9.34 14.03 19.08
N GLU A 199 -9.04 15.32 19.14
CA GLU A 199 -7.86 15.84 19.84
C GLU A 199 -7.87 15.45 21.33
N GLY A 200 -9.02 15.58 21.99
CA GLY A 200 -9.22 15.17 23.38
C GLY A 200 -8.97 13.67 23.59
N TYR A 201 -9.40 12.83 22.65
CA TYR A 201 -9.09 11.40 22.65
C TYR A 201 -7.60 11.11 22.43
N LEU A 202 -6.98 11.73 21.41
CA LEU A 202 -5.56 11.50 21.08
C LEU A 202 -4.62 11.83 22.24
N LYS A 203 -4.91 12.89 23.01
CA LYS A 203 -4.12 13.30 24.19
C LYS A 203 -4.13 12.27 25.32
N ARG A 204 -5.17 11.42 25.44
CA ARG A 204 -5.31 10.41 26.50
C ARG A 204 -4.90 9.00 26.07
N ARG A 205 -4.52 8.79 24.81
CA ARG A 205 -4.11 7.48 24.30
C ARG A 205 -2.84 6.99 24.97
N VAL A 206 -2.79 5.69 25.23
CA VAL A 206 -1.61 4.99 25.72
C VAL A 206 -0.75 4.55 24.52
N LYS A 207 0.55 4.82 24.61
CA LYS A 207 1.54 4.65 23.54
C LYS A 207 2.58 3.55 23.83
N THR A 208 2.23 2.59 24.69
CA THR A 208 3.12 1.50 25.10
C THR A 208 3.57 0.60 23.94
N HIS A 209 2.82 0.57 22.85
CA HIS A 209 3.13 -0.21 21.64
C HIS A 209 4.23 0.41 20.78
N VAL A 210 4.50 1.72 20.90
CA VAL A 210 5.40 2.45 19.98
C VAL A 210 6.81 1.86 19.94
N PRO A 211 7.51 1.67 21.08
CA PRO A 211 8.88 1.13 21.06
C PRO A 211 8.98 -0.28 20.47
N MET A 212 7.89 -1.07 20.53
CA MET A 212 7.83 -2.41 19.97
C MET A 212 7.67 -2.40 18.43
N LEU A 213 7.10 -1.33 17.88
CA LEU A 213 6.73 -1.24 16.46
C LEU A 213 7.64 -0.30 15.66
N GLN A 214 8.52 0.45 16.31
CA GLN A 214 9.50 1.30 15.66
C GLN A 214 10.58 0.49 14.92
N VAL A 215 10.83 0.84 13.66
CA VAL A 215 11.97 0.32 12.90
C VAL A 215 13.27 0.90 13.45
N TRP A 216 13.28 2.19 13.80
CA TRP A 216 14.38 2.87 14.48
C TRP A 216 13.90 3.57 15.73
N THR A 217 14.66 3.43 16.83
CA THR A 217 14.39 4.15 18.08
C THR A 217 14.99 5.55 18.10
N ALA A 218 15.90 5.88 17.17
CA ALA A 218 16.45 7.23 17.05
C ALA A 218 15.41 8.23 16.52
N GLU A 219 15.34 9.41 17.14
CA GLU A 219 14.49 10.53 16.70
C GLU A 219 15.05 11.26 15.46
N LYS A 220 16.32 11.04 15.14
CA LYS A 220 17.02 11.67 14.01
C LYS A 220 17.56 10.62 13.04
N PRO A 221 17.58 10.90 11.73
CA PRO A 221 17.10 12.15 11.10
C PRO A 221 15.57 12.23 10.97
N HIS A 222 14.86 11.11 11.06
CA HIS A 222 13.41 11.07 10.99
C HIS A 222 12.81 10.28 12.16
N PRO A 223 11.91 10.87 12.96
CA PRO A 223 11.20 10.14 13.97
C PRO A 223 10.26 9.11 13.34
N GLN A 224 10.19 7.92 13.96
CA GLN A 224 9.23 6.89 13.58
C GLN A 224 7.95 7.11 14.41
N GLU A 225 7.02 7.87 13.83
CA GLU A 225 5.84 8.40 14.52
C GLU A 225 4.70 7.38 14.63
N GLU A 226 3.94 7.46 15.72
CA GLU A 226 2.70 6.70 15.87
C GLU A 226 1.67 7.16 14.83
N TYR A 227 0.99 6.21 14.18
CA TYR A 227 0.22 6.49 12.96
C TYR A 227 -0.93 7.49 13.14
N LEU A 228 -1.60 7.53 14.30
CA LEU A 228 -2.68 8.49 14.55
C LEU A 228 -2.14 9.87 14.89
N ASP A 229 -1.01 9.97 15.60
CA ASP A 229 -0.38 11.27 15.85
C ASP A 229 0.15 11.87 14.53
N CYS A 230 0.77 11.06 13.69
CA CYS A 230 1.27 11.48 12.38
C CYS A 230 0.12 11.94 11.48
N LEU A 231 -0.95 11.15 11.39
CA LEU A 231 -2.14 11.51 10.61
C LEU A 231 -2.83 12.75 11.18
N TRP A 232 -2.89 12.91 12.50
CA TRP A 232 -3.43 14.12 13.12
C TRP A 232 -2.62 15.36 12.72
N ALA A 233 -1.29 15.31 12.78
CA ALA A 233 -0.44 16.41 12.34
C ALA A 233 -0.67 16.75 10.86
N GLN A 234 -0.85 15.74 10.00
CA GLN A 234 -1.18 15.91 8.58
C GLN A 234 -2.54 16.61 8.38
N ILE A 235 -3.58 16.18 9.10
CA ILE A 235 -4.91 16.82 9.03
C ILE A 235 -4.88 18.24 9.57
N GLN A 236 -4.13 18.50 10.65
CA GLN A 236 -3.97 19.86 11.18
C GLN A 236 -3.28 20.79 10.18
N LYS A 237 -2.26 20.29 9.46
CA LYS A 237 -1.65 21.03 8.35
C LYS A 237 -2.65 21.26 7.21
N LEU A 238 -3.40 20.24 6.79
CA LEU A 238 -4.42 20.38 5.75
C LEU A 238 -5.47 21.44 6.13
N LYS A 239 -5.98 21.43 7.38
CA LYS A 239 -6.91 22.43 7.90
C LYS A 239 -6.28 23.83 7.89
N LYS A 240 -5.03 23.98 8.34
CA LYS A 240 -4.28 25.25 8.30
C LYS A 240 -4.14 25.78 6.87
N ASP A 241 -3.97 24.88 5.91
CA ASP A 241 -3.89 25.19 4.48
C ASP A 241 -5.28 25.32 3.82
N ARG A 242 -6.33 25.57 4.61
CA ARG A 242 -7.72 25.77 4.16
C ARG A 242 -8.26 24.59 3.35
N TRP A 243 -7.93 23.38 3.79
CA TRP A 243 -8.34 22.12 3.18
C TRP A 243 -7.91 21.98 1.71
N GLN A 244 -6.82 22.66 1.32
CA GLN A 244 -6.24 22.54 -0.01
C GLN A 244 -5.09 21.53 0.01
N GLU A 245 -5.17 20.55 -0.88
CA GLU A 245 -4.11 19.58 -1.16
C GLU A 245 -3.76 19.58 -2.65
N ARG A 246 -2.59 19.00 -2.97
CA ARG A 246 -1.98 19.13 -4.30
C ARG A 246 -1.81 17.83 -5.06
N HIS A 247 -2.41 16.73 -4.63
CA HIS A 247 -2.10 15.40 -5.16
C HIS A 247 -3.30 14.63 -5.73
N ILE A 248 -4.43 14.61 -5.02
CA ILE A 248 -5.60 13.80 -5.38
C ILE A 248 -6.13 14.24 -6.76
N LEU A 249 -6.28 13.28 -7.66
CA LEU A 249 -6.98 13.47 -8.93
C LEU A 249 -8.48 13.37 -8.70
N ARG A 250 -9.23 14.36 -9.18
CA ARG A 250 -10.67 14.53 -8.92
C ARG A 250 -11.42 14.66 -10.24
N PRO A 251 -11.68 13.54 -10.96
CA PRO A 251 -12.28 13.59 -12.29
C PRO A 251 -13.65 14.28 -12.32
N TYR A 252 -14.43 14.17 -11.25
CA TYR A 252 -15.73 14.83 -11.07
C TYR A 252 -15.70 16.35 -11.25
N ILE A 253 -14.56 17.03 -11.05
CA ILE A 253 -14.43 18.47 -11.29
C ILE A 253 -14.73 18.82 -12.76
N ALA A 254 -14.40 17.93 -13.71
CA ALA A 254 -14.69 18.15 -15.13
C ALA A 254 -16.18 18.02 -15.48
N PHE A 255 -17.00 17.51 -14.55
CA PHE A 255 -18.43 17.25 -14.74
C PHE A 255 -19.30 18.13 -13.85
N ASP A 256 -18.77 19.25 -13.33
CA ASP A 256 -19.44 20.14 -12.37
C ASP A 256 -20.84 20.57 -12.84
N SER A 257 -20.99 20.89 -14.13
CA SER A 257 -22.29 21.27 -14.72
C SER A 257 -23.34 20.18 -14.66
N VAL A 258 -22.94 18.91 -14.70
CA VAL A 258 -23.86 17.75 -14.64
C VAL A 258 -24.13 17.38 -13.19
N LEU A 259 -23.10 17.35 -12.35
CA LEU A 259 -23.20 16.87 -10.98
C LEU A 259 -23.91 17.87 -10.06
N CYS A 260 -23.75 19.19 -10.28
CA CYS A 260 -24.44 20.21 -9.49
C CYS A 260 -25.98 20.17 -9.64
N GLU A 261 -26.49 19.68 -10.79
CA GLU A 261 -27.93 19.54 -11.03
C GLU A 261 -28.50 18.24 -10.45
N ALA A 262 -27.63 17.30 -10.04
CA ALA A 262 -28.05 16.02 -9.49
C ALA A 262 -28.63 16.17 -8.07
N LEU A 263 -29.71 15.44 -7.80
CA LEU A 263 -30.28 15.34 -6.46
C LEU A 263 -29.39 14.46 -5.57
N GLN A 264 -29.18 14.92 -4.33
CA GLN A 264 -28.40 14.23 -3.31
C GLN A 264 -29.25 13.27 -2.47
N HIS A 265 -28.62 12.22 -1.96
CA HIS A 265 -29.21 11.27 -1.01
C HIS A 265 -28.70 11.52 0.40
N ASN A 266 -29.54 11.23 1.40
CA ASN A 266 -29.10 11.18 2.79
C ASN A 266 -28.66 9.75 3.15
N LEU A 267 -27.53 9.62 3.83
CA LEU A 267 -27.15 8.33 4.43
C LEU A 267 -28.21 7.89 5.45
N PRO A 268 -28.60 6.60 5.45
CA PRO A 268 -29.33 6.01 6.56
C PRO A 268 -28.54 6.18 7.87
N PRO A 269 -29.21 6.35 9.03
CA PRO A 269 -28.54 6.38 10.31
C PRO A 269 -27.62 5.17 10.50
N PHE A 270 -26.34 5.44 10.77
CA PHE A 270 -25.34 4.41 10.99
C PHE A 270 -24.93 4.38 12.46
N THR A 271 -25.14 3.25 13.11
CA THR A 271 -24.64 2.99 14.46
C THR A 271 -23.46 2.02 14.35
N PRO A 272 -22.27 2.37 14.88
CA PRO A 272 -21.16 1.44 14.99
C PRO A 272 -21.59 0.12 15.63
N PRO A 273 -21.21 -1.04 15.06
CA PRO A 273 -21.46 -2.32 15.71
C PRO A 273 -20.82 -2.34 17.10
N GLY A 274 -21.57 -2.76 18.12
CA GLY A 274 -21.07 -2.86 19.50
C GLY A 274 -19.83 -3.75 19.62
N HIS A 275 -18.99 -3.49 20.61
CA HIS A 275 -17.84 -4.33 20.89
C HIS A 275 -18.27 -5.71 21.41
N MET A 276 -17.61 -6.76 20.93
CA MET A 276 -17.70 -8.13 21.45
C MET A 276 -16.28 -8.68 21.63
N PRO A 277 -16.02 -9.55 22.62
CA PRO A 277 -14.66 -10.03 22.93
C PRO A 277 -13.95 -10.78 21.80
N ASP A 278 -14.68 -11.34 20.84
CA ASP A 278 -14.17 -12.07 19.67
C ASP A 278 -13.77 -11.16 18.50
N ILE A 279 -14.07 -9.87 18.58
CA ILE A 279 -13.74 -8.91 17.54
C ILE A 279 -12.25 -8.57 17.55
N GLN A 280 -11.62 -8.69 16.39
CA GLN A 280 -10.22 -8.32 16.17
C GLN A 280 -10.14 -7.02 15.38
N TYR A 281 -9.76 -5.94 16.07
CA TYR A 281 -9.47 -4.65 15.44
C TYR A 281 -8.04 -4.63 14.89
N PRO A 282 -7.74 -3.79 13.88
CA PRO A 282 -6.38 -3.60 13.41
C PRO A 282 -5.45 -3.14 14.53
N ILE A 283 -4.26 -3.71 14.58
CA ILE A 283 -3.21 -3.29 15.50
C ILE A 283 -2.73 -1.86 15.16
N PRO A 284 -2.25 -1.09 16.16
CA PRO A 284 -1.64 0.21 15.90
C PRO A 284 -0.39 0.04 15.04
N ARG A 285 0.01 1.12 14.36
CA ARG A 285 1.15 1.14 13.45
C ARG A 285 2.09 2.29 13.81
N VAL A 286 3.33 2.16 13.37
CA VAL A 286 4.32 3.23 13.36
C VAL A 286 4.64 3.54 11.90
N VAL A 287 4.64 4.82 11.54
CA VAL A 287 4.91 5.27 10.16
C VAL A 287 6.39 5.11 9.88
N PHE A 288 6.71 4.27 8.89
CA PHE A 288 8.06 4.15 8.38
C PHE A 288 8.44 5.45 7.65
N ARG A 289 9.58 6.02 8.02
CA ARG A 289 10.08 7.24 7.39
C ARG A 289 11.60 7.16 7.24
N MET A 290 12.09 7.28 6.01
CA MET A 290 13.53 7.33 5.76
C MET A 290 13.97 8.45 4.83
N PHE A 291 13.08 8.99 3.99
CA PHE A 291 13.40 10.09 3.07
C PHE A 291 12.71 11.41 3.39
N ASP A 292 13.38 12.49 3.03
CA ASP A 292 12.80 13.82 2.85
C ASP A 292 13.20 14.47 1.51
N TYR A 293 12.90 15.77 1.35
CA TYR A 293 13.16 16.50 0.12
C TYR A 293 14.66 16.71 -0.17
N THR A 294 15.53 16.62 0.85
CA THR A 294 16.97 16.81 0.71
C THR A 294 17.64 15.60 0.07
N ASP A 295 17.02 14.43 0.15
CA ASP A 295 17.51 13.19 -0.47
C ASP A 295 17.32 13.18 -1.99
N ALA A 296 16.42 14.01 -2.52
CA ALA A 296 16.09 14.10 -3.95
C ALA A 296 16.23 15.54 -4.51
N PRO A 297 17.42 16.17 -4.45
CA PRO A 297 17.58 17.61 -4.66
C PRO A 297 17.34 18.07 -6.11
N GLU A 298 17.60 17.20 -7.09
CA GLU A 298 17.47 17.52 -8.52
C GLU A 298 16.07 17.21 -9.10
N GLY A 299 15.18 16.62 -8.29
CA GLY A 299 13.86 16.16 -8.71
C GLY A 299 12.69 17.08 -8.29
N PRO A 300 11.44 16.67 -8.56
CA PRO A 300 10.28 17.29 -7.94
C PRO A 300 10.40 17.23 -6.41
N VAL A 301 10.00 18.30 -5.73
CA VAL A 301 10.07 18.39 -4.26
C VAL A 301 9.22 17.30 -3.62
N MET A 302 9.83 16.52 -2.72
CA MET A 302 9.11 15.51 -1.94
C MET A 302 8.12 16.16 -0.98
N PRO A 303 6.84 15.72 -0.93
CA PRO A 303 5.92 16.13 0.12
C PRO A 303 6.44 15.74 1.51
N GLY A 304 6.46 16.71 2.44
CA GLY A 304 6.98 16.49 3.79
C GLY A 304 6.16 15.49 4.61
N SER A 305 6.75 14.91 5.66
CA SER A 305 6.15 13.84 6.49
C SER A 305 4.76 14.20 7.06
N HIS A 306 4.54 15.47 7.41
CA HIS A 306 3.26 15.96 7.94
C HIS A 306 2.36 16.58 6.87
N SER A 307 2.54 16.27 5.59
CA SER A 307 1.60 16.66 4.53
C SER A 307 0.65 15.51 4.21
N VAL A 308 -0.62 15.83 3.89
CA VAL A 308 -1.60 14.81 3.49
C VAL A 308 -1.26 14.19 2.13
N GLU A 309 -0.53 14.91 1.27
CA GLU A 309 -0.02 14.34 0.02
C GLU A 309 0.89 13.14 0.29
N ARG A 310 1.78 13.23 1.29
CA ARG A 310 2.65 12.10 1.67
C ARG A 310 1.83 10.89 2.09
N PHE A 311 0.82 11.09 2.93
CA PHE A 311 -0.12 10.04 3.35
C PHE A 311 -0.86 9.41 2.16
N VAL A 312 -1.46 10.23 1.30
CA VAL A 312 -2.25 9.75 0.16
C VAL A 312 -1.38 9.00 -0.86
N ILE A 313 -0.15 9.47 -1.12
CA ILE A 313 0.79 8.79 -2.01
C ILE A 313 1.10 7.39 -1.47
N GLU A 314 1.50 7.30 -0.20
CA GLU A 314 1.90 6.03 0.41
C GLU A 314 0.75 5.04 0.50
N GLU A 315 -0.42 5.48 0.95
CA GLU A 315 -1.62 4.66 1.04
C GLU A 315 -1.99 4.07 -0.34
N ASN A 316 -1.94 4.88 -1.41
CA ASN A 316 -2.26 4.40 -2.75
C ASN A 316 -1.22 3.41 -3.28
N LEU A 317 0.08 3.65 -3.05
CA LEU A 317 1.13 2.73 -3.46
C LEU A 317 1.02 1.39 -2.70
N GLN A 318 0.68 1.42 -1.40
CA GLN A 318 0.38 0.22 -0.61
C GLN A 318 -0.86 -0.51 -1.14
N CYS A 319 -1.89 0.21 -1.57
CA CYS A 319 -3.06 -0.41 -2.22
C CYS A 319 -2.68 -1.09 -3.54
N ILE A 320 -1.85 -0.46 -4.37
CA ILE A 320 -1.33 -1.06 -5.60
C ILE A 320 -0.54 -2.34 -5.31
N LEU A 321 0.33 -2.33 -4.29
CA LEU A 321 1.05 -3.52 -3.82
C LEU A 321 0.07 -4.63 -3.44
N LYS A 322 -0.91 -4.31 -2.57
CA LYS A 322 -1.94 -5.25 -2.12
C LYS A 322 -2.74 -5.86 -3.27
N THR A 323 -3.07 -5.08 -4.30
CA THR A 323 -3.85 -5.54 -5.46
C THR A 323 -3.01 -6.44 -6.38
N HIS A 324 -1.72 -6.16 -6.55
CA HIS A 324 -0.90 -6.77 -7.61
C HIS A 324 0.28 -7.64 -7.12
N TRP A 325 0.43 -7.90 -5.81
CA TRP A 325 1.59 -8.58 -5.22
C TRP A 325 1.94 -9.94 -5.85
N LYS A 326 0.94 -10.66 -6.38
CA LYS A 326 1.15 -11.98 -7.02
C LYS A 326 1.83 -11.88 -8.39
N GLU A 327 1.67 -10.74 -9.08
CA GLU A 327 2.11 -10.53 -10.46
C GLU A 327 3.17 -9.43 -10.51
N ARG A 328 4.41 -9.75 -10.10
CA ARG A 328 5.49 -8.76 -9.90
C ARG A 328 5.72 -7.79 -11.07
N LYS A 329 5.55 -8.23 -12.32
CA LYS A 329 5.71 -7.38 -13.52
C LYS A 329 4.57 -6.36 -13.61
N THR A 330 3.34 -6.80 -13.39
CA THR A 330 2.15 -5.94 -13.34
C THR A 330 2.26 -4.98 -12.17
N CYS A 331 2.64 -5.47 -10.99
CA CYS A 331 2.85 -4.64 -9.80
C CYS A 331 3.86 -3.52 -10.05
N ALA A 332 5.04 -3.85 -10.60
CA ALA A 332 6.05 -2.86 -10.94
C ALA A 332 5.54 -1.84 -11.97
N ALA A 333 4.83 -2.29 -13.01
CA ALA A 333 4.25 -1.41 -14.02
C ALA A 333 3.21 -0.45 -13.42
N GLN A 334 2.33 -0.95 -12.54
CA GLN A 334 1.29 -0.15 -11.89
C GLN A 334 1.87 0.91 -10.95
N LEU A 335 2.88 0.54 -10.15
CA LEU A 335 3.60 1.49 -9.29
C LEU A 335 4.24 2.61 -10.10
N LEU A 336 4.91 2.28 -11.21
CA LEU A 336 5.56 3.26 -12.09
C LEU A 336 4.58 4.10 -12.90
N SER A 337 3.36 3.62 -13.10
CA SER A 337 2.28 4.38 -13.75
C SER A 337 1.39 5.13 -12.76
N TYR A 338 1.76 5.19 -11.48
CA TYR A 338 0.98 5.87 -10.45
C TYR A 338 0.67 7.32 -10.87
N PRO A 339 -0.60 7.69 -11.05
CA PRO A 339 -0.97 9.01 -11.50
C PRO A 339 -1.04 9.98 -10.31
N GLY A 340 -0.69 11.24 -10.55
CA GLY A 340 -0.78 12.30 -9.56
C GLY A 340 -1.05 13.65 -10.22
N LYS A 341 -1.71 14.55 -9.50
CA LYS A 341 -2.01 15.91 -10.01
C LYS A 341 -0.74 16.72 -10.28
N ASN A 342 0.27 16.56 -9.43
CA ASN A 342 1.56 17.22 -9.55
C ASN A 342 2.69 16.18 -9.65
N LYS A 343 3.83 16.60 -10.20
CA LYS A 343 5.03 15.76 -10.25
C LYS A 343 5.56 15.53 -8.83
N ILE A 344 5.91 14.29 -8.53
CA ILE A 344 6.50 13.83 -7.26
C ILE A 344 7.76 13.01 -7.55
N PRO A 345 8.70 12.87 -6.60
CA PRO A 345 9.85 11.98 -6.74
C PRO A 345 9.42 10.51 -6.58
N LEU A 346 8.65 10.00 -7.55
CA LEU A 346 7.94 8.71 -7.47
C LEU A 346 8.85 7.52 -7.12
N ASN A 347 10.06 7.46 -7.69
CA ASN A 347 11.01 6.39 -7.39
C ASN A 347 11.35 6.32 -5.90
N TYR A 348 11.50 7.45 -5.21
CA TYR A 348 11.78 7.50 -3.77
C TYR A 348 10.58 7.01 -2.97
N HIS A 349 9.37 7.45 -3.33
CA HIS A 349 8.14 6.97 -2.68
C HIS A 349 7.94 5.47 -2.86
N ILE A 350 8.19 4.91 -4.06
CA ILE A 350 8.09 3.47 -4.29
C ILE A 350 9.08 2.70 -3.43
N VAL A 351 10.35 3.12 -3.41
CA VAL A 351 11.40 2.46 -2.61
C VAL A 351 11.09 2.53 -1.13
N GLU A 352 10.65 3.69 -0.63
CA GLU A 352 10.29 3.87 0.78
C GLU A 352 9.07 3.06 1.19
N VAL A 353 8.04 2.98 0.36
CA VAL A 353 6.85 2.17 0.64
C VAL A 353 7.21 0.68 0.66
N ILE A 354 8.05 0.21 -0.26
CA ILE A 354 8.51 -1.18 -0.29
C ILE A 354 9.31 -1.52 0.97
N PHE A 355 10.25 -0.67 1.39
CA PHE A 355 10.98 -0.89 2.64
C PHE A 355 10.10 -0.72 3.88
N GLY A 356 9.14 0.19 3.85
CA GLY A 356 8.15 0.35 4.91
C GLY A 356 7.30 -0.90 5.11
N GLU A 357 6.89 -1.57 4.03
CA GLU A 357 6.22 -2.88 4.13
C GLU A 357 7.18 -3.99 4.59
N LEU A 358 8.38 -4.08 4.02
CA LEU A 358 9.36 -5.10 4.39
C LEU A 358 9.77 -5.01 5.87
N PHE A 359 9.92 -3.80 6.40
CA PHE A 359 10.30 -3.58 7.79
C PHE A 359 9.10 -3.40 8.72
N GLN A 360 7.87 -3.56 8.23
CA GLN A 360 6.67 -3.44 9.05
C GLN A 360 6.68 -4.46 10.19
N LEU A 361 6.47 -3.98 11.42
CA LEU A 361 6.32 -4.82 12.61
C LEU A 361 4.83 -4.98 12.94
N PRO A 362 4.38 -6.19 13.35
CA PRO A 362 5.18 -7.40 13.62
C PRO A 362 5.58 -8.16 12.34
N VAL A 363 4.82 -8.02 11.25
CA VAL A 363 5.03 -8.78 10.01
C VAL A 363 4.72 -7.92 8.78
N PRO A 364 5.43 -8.11 7.65
CA PRO A 364 5.08 -7.49 6.38
C PRO A 364 3.70 -7.96 5.88
N PRO A 365 2.99 -7.15 5.07
CA PRO A 365 1.72 -7.57 4.44
C PRO A 365 1.85 -8.78 3.51
N HIS A 366 3.02 -8.99 2.91
CA HIS A 366 3.30 -10.06 1.95
C HIS A 366 4.61 -10.78 2.27
N LEU A 367 4.88 -11.91 1.59
CA LEU A 367 6.12 -12.67 1.80
C LEU A 367 7.36 -11.81 1.47
N ASP A 368 8.37 -11.82 2.35
CA ASP A 368 9.58 -11.00 2.26
C ASP A 368 10.27 -11.06 0.88
N VAL A 369 10.35 -12.26 0.29
CA VAL A 369 10.99 -12.49 -1.02
C VAL A 369 10.29 -11.75 -2.18
N MET A 370 9.00 -11.44 -2.04
CA MET A 370 8.24 -10.68 -3.04
C MET A 370 8.90 -9.32 -3.27
N TYR A 371 9.25 -8.61 -2.18
CA TYR A 371 9.86 -7.28 -2.23
C TYR A 371 11.22 -7.28 -2.93
N THR A 372 12.07 -8.31 -2.70
CA THR A 372 13.34 -8.45 -3.43
C THR A 372 13.11 -8.56 -4.94
N THR A 373 12.19 -9.46 -5.36
CA THR A 373 11.94 -9.66 -6.79
C THR A 373 11.22 -8.47 -7.43
N LEU A 374 10.38 -7.74 -6.68
CA LEU A 374 9.72 -6.54 -7.14
C LEU A 374 10.71 -5.41 -7.41
N LEU A 375 11.66 -5.17 -6.49
CA LEU A 375 12.72 -4.17 -6.68
C LEU A 375 13.59 -4.51 -7.90
N ILE A 376 13.87 -5.80 -8.14
CA ILE A 376 14.58 -6.23 -9.35
C ILE A 376 13.77 -5.89 -10.63
N GLU A 377 12.46 -6.16 -10.66
CA GLU A 377 11.62 -5.81 -11.80
C GLU A 377 11.52 -4.29 -12.00
N LEU A 378 11.43 -3.50 -10.92
CA LEU A 378 11.45 -2.05 -10.99
C LEU A 378 12.79 -1.55 -11.56
N CYS A 379 13.94 -2.11 -11.15
CA CYS A 379 15.25 -1.77 -11.73
C CYS A 379 15.32 -2.05 -13.24
N LYS A 380 14.68 -3.14 -13.72
CA LYS A 380 14.60 -3.43 -15.17
C LYS A 380 13.76 -2.40 -15.92
N LEU A 381 12.67 -1.92 -15.32
CA LEU A 381 11.76 -0.95 -15.93
C LEU A 381 12.29 0.49 -15.85
N GLN A 382 13.15 0.82 -14.88
CA GLN A 382 13.75 2.15 -14.68
C GLN A 382 15.28 2.07 -14.47
N PRO A 383 16.05 1.54 -15.45
CA PRO A 383 17.48 1.27 -15.27
C PRO A 383 18.34 2.54 -15.09
N GLY A 384 17.85 3.70 -15.54
CA GLY A 384 18.60 4.96 -15.47
C GLY A 384 18.44 5.74 -14.17
N SER A 385 17.51 5.36 -13.28
CA SER A 385 17.16 6.17 -12.10
C SER A 385 16.90 5.35 -10.84
N LEU A 386 16.23 4.20 -10.92
CA LEU A 386 15.85 3.44 -9.73
C LEU A 386 17.06 2.77 -9.04
N PRO A 387 18.05 2.19 -9.75
CA PRO A 387 19.22 1.62 -9.09
C PRO A 387 19.97 2.63 -8.20
N GLN A 388 20.07 3.90 -8.61
CA GLN A 388 20.71 4.94 -7.81
C GLN A 388 19.92 5.25 -6.53
N VAL A 389 18.59 5.38 -6.63
CA VAL A 389 17.72 5.58 -5.46
C VAL A 389 17.80 4.39 -4.51
N LEU A 390 17.85 3.16 -5.03
CA LEU A 390 17.95 1.96 -4.23
C LEU A 390 19.33 1.84 -3.53
N ALA A 391 20.41 2.21 -4.22
CA ALA A 391 21.75 2.25 -3.63
C ALA A 391 21.81 3.31 -2.51
N GLN A 392 21.28 4.51 -2.74
CA GLN A 392 21.16 5.55 -1.70
C GLN A 392 20.32 5.08 -0.51
N ALA A 393 19.18 4.43 -0.76
CA ALA A 393 18.35 3.85 0.30
C ALA A 393 19.14 2.83 1.13
N THR A 394 19.88 1.94 0.47
CA THR A 394 20.71 0.90 1.11
C THR A 394 21.78 1.53 2.00
N GLU A 395 22.43 2.59 1.51
CA GLU A 395 23.41 3.35 2.26
C GLU A 395 22.79 4.00 3.51
N MET A 396 21.62 4.62 3.38
CA MET A 396 20.91 5.22 4.51
C MET A 396 20.46 4.18 5.54
N LEU A 397 20.01 3.00 5.10
CA LEU A 397 19.66 1.89 5.98
C LEU A 397 20.89 1.42 6.78
N TYR A 398 22.02 1.23 6.11
CA TYR A 398 23.29 0.84 6.73
C TYR A 398 23.76 1.88 7.76
N MET A 399 23.75 3.16 7.39
CA MET A 399 24.20 4.25 8.28
C MET A 399 23.30 4.43 9.52
N ARG A 400 22.09 3.87 9.50
CA ARG A 400 21.11 3.95 10.59
C ARG A 400 20.94 2.63 11.35
N LEU A 401 21.84 1.65 11.17
CA LEU A 401 21.76 0.33 11.82
C LEU A 401 21.79 0.38 13.35
N ASP A 402 22.47 1.37 13.94
CA ASP A 402 22.73 1.42 15.39
C ASP A 402 21.48 1.39 16.27
N THR A 403 20.35 1.87 15.74
CA THR A 403 19.06 1.90 16.45
C THR A 403 17.97 1.11 15.72
N MET A 404 18.33 0.36 14.68
CA MET A 404 17.38 -0.44 13.92
C MET A 404 16.96 -1.66 14.73
N ASN A 405 15.66 -1.97 14.75
CA ASN A 405 15.13 -3.16 15.41
C ASN A 405 15.72 -4.44 14.78
N THR A 406 16.14 -5.39 15.61
CA THR A 406 16.79 -6.64 15.16
C THR A 406 15.96 -7.42 14.14
N THR A 407 14.63 -7.47 14.29
CA THR A 407 13.76 -8.13 13.30
C THR A 407 13.84 -7.45 11.93
N CYS A 408 13.98 -6.12 11.89
CA CYS A 408 14.16 -5.38 10.65
C CYS A 408 15.57 -5.60 10.08
N ILE A 409 16.61 -5.66 10.93
CA ILE A 409 17.99 -5.98 10.52
C ILE A 409 18.04 -7.36 9.85
N ASP A 410 17.40 -8.38 10.41
CA ASP A 410 17.33 -9.72 9.82
C ASP A 410 16.73 -9.69 8.41
N ARG A 411 15.62 -8.95 8.23
CA ARG A 411 15.00 -8.78 6.90
C ARG A 411 15.90 -8.01 5.95
N PHE A 412 16.63 -7.01 6.44
CA PHE A 412 17.58 -6.23 5.65
C PHE A 412 18.75 -7.09 5.18
N ILE A 413 19.34 -7.91 6.05
CA ILE A 413 20.40 -8.88 5.70
C ILE A 413 19.92 -9.84 4.62
N ASN A 414 18.74 -10.45 4.82
CA ASN A 414 18.19 -11.42 3.86
C ASN A 414 17.88 -10.74 2.51
N TRP A 415 17.25 -9.57 2.51
CA TRP A 415 16.98 -8.81 1.30
C TRP A 415 18.28 -8.42 0.57
N PHE A 416 19.26 -7.86 1.27
CA PHE A 416 20.45 -7.29 0.66
C PHE A 416 21.35 -8.38 0.07
N SER A 417 21.61 -9.44 0.81
CA SER A 417 22.38 -10.62 0.33
C SER A 417 21.75 -11.26 -0.92
N HIS A 418 20.42 -11.41 -0.93
CA HIS A 418 19.68 -11.93 -2.08
C HIS A 418 19.64 -10.94 -3.25
N HIS A 419 19.54 -9.63 -2.98
CA HIS A 419 19.68 -8.61 -4.01
C HIS A 419 21.06 -8.69 -4.67
N LEU A 420 22.14 -8.69 -3.88
CA LEU A 420 23.51 -8.80 -4.35
C LEU A 420 23.74 -10.04 -5.23
N SER A 421 23.18 -11.20 -4.85
CA SER A 421 23.33 -12.43 -5.65
C SER A 421 22.72 -12.32 -7.05
N ASN A 422 21.76 -11.43 -7.27
CA ASN A 422 21.16 -11.15 -8.58
C ASN A 422 21.97 -10.14 -9.43
N PHE A 423 22.96 -9.46 -8.84
CA PHE A 423 23.82 -8.45 -9.49
C PHE A 423 25.31 -8.77 -9.35
N GLN A 424 25.66 -10.07 -9.45
CA GLN A 424 27.02 -10.59 -9.38
C GLN A 424 27.80 -10.24 -8.10
N PHE A 425 27.08 -9.98 -7.00
CA PHE A 425 27.63 -9.54 -5.71
C PHE A 425 28.45 -8.25 -5.77
N ARG A 426 28.11 -7.34 -6.70
CA ARG A 426 28.77 -6.04 -6.82
C ARG A 426 28.24 -5.07 -5.78
N TRP A 427 29.14 -4.58 -4.93
CA TRP A 427 28.89 -3.50 -3.98
C TRP A 427 30.18 -2.72 -3.71
N SER A 428 30.06 -1.44 -3.39
CA SER A 428 31.19 -0.59 -2.98
C SER A 428 31.50 -0.79 -1.50
N TRP A 429 32.06 -1.95 -1.14
CA TRP A 429 32.31 -2.30 0.26
C TRP A 429 33.20 -1.29 1.01
N ASP A 430 34.14 -0.63 0.32
CA ASP A 430 34.99 0.40 0.92
C ASP A 430 34.21 1.60 1.50
N ASP A 431 33.00 1.87 1.02
CA ASP A 431 32.13 2.92 1.56
C ASP A 431 31.69 2.60 3.01
N TRP A 432 31.78 1.33 3.42
CA TRP A 432 31.42 0.82 4.75
C TRP A 432 32.65 0.48 5.61
N ALA A 433 33.82 1.03 5.28
CA ALA A 433 35.05 0.78 6.04
C ALA A 433 34.99 1.30 7.49
N ASP A 434 34.01 2.13 7.85
CA ASP A 434 33.79 2.60 9.22
C ASP A 434 33.49 1.44 10.19
N CYS A 435 32.85 0.36 9.72
CA CYS A 435 32.59 -0.82 10.57
C CYS A 435 33.86 -1.57 11.02
N LEU A 436 34.98 -1.40 10.33
CA LEU A 436 36.25 -2.05 10.67
C LEU A 436 36.93 -1.41 11.88
N THR A 437 36.46 -0.24 12.32
CA THR A 437 37.06 0.56 13.41
C THR A 437 36.32 0.45 14.73
N VAL A 438 35.24 -0.36 14.77
CA VAL A 438 34.39 -0.56 15.96
C VAL A 438 34.39 -2.03 16.37
N ASP A 439 33.82 -2.32 17.55
CA ASP A 439 33.67 -3.69 18.04
C ASP A 439 32.82 -4.55 17.07
N LEU A 440 33.24 -5.79 16.82
CA LEU A 440 32.59 -6.71 15.87
C LEU A 440 31.15 -7.09 16.27
N GLU A 441 30.77 -6.92 17.54
CA GLU A 441 29.40 -7.12 18.01
C GLU A 441 28.49 -5.90 17.77
N MET A 442 29.04 -4.76 17.32
CA MET A 442 28.24 -3.61 16.95
C MET A 442 27.38 -3.89 15.70
N PRO A 443 26.23 -3.19 15.53
CA PRO A 443 25.28 -3.49 14.47
C PRO A 443 25.88 -3.48 13.05
N LYS A 444 26.75 -2.52 12.73
CA LYS A 444 27.37 -2.40 11.40
C LYS A 444 28.29 -3.56 11.01
N PRO A 445 29.36 -3.91 11.77
CA PRO A 445 30.20 -5.05 11.41
C PRO A 445 29.43 -6.38 11.47
N LYS A 446 28.52 -6.54 12.45
CA LYS A 446 27.65 -7.73 12.52
C LYS A 446 26.78 -7.87 11.27
N PHE A 447 26.16 -6.78 10.82
CA PHE A 447 25.39 -6.75 9.58
C PHE A 447 26.21 -7.20 8.37
N VAL A 448 27.41 -6.64 8.19
CA VAL A 448 28.29 -7.01 7.07
C VAL A 448 28.67 -8.49 7.14
N LYS A 449 29.07 -8.98 8.32
CA LYS A 449 29.41 -10.40 8.53
C LYS A 449 28.25 -11.33 8.15
N GLU A 450 27.04 -11.04 8.62
CA GLU A 450 25.84 -11.84 8.33
C GLU A 450 25.45 -11.77 6.84
N VAL A 451 25.59 -10.61 6.19
CA VAL A 451 25.38 -10.46 4.75
C VAL A 451 26.37 -11.31 3.95
N LEU A 452 27.66 -11.30 4.32
CA LEU A 452 28.68 -12.11 3.66
C LEU A 452 28.44 -13.60 3.88
N GLU A 453 28.01 -14.01 5.07
CA GLU A 453 27.61 -15.39 5.36
C GLU A 453 26.42 -15.83 4.49
N LYS A 454 25.37 -15.01 4.41
CA LYS A 454 24.20 -15.29 3.55
C LYS A 454 24.58 -15.31 2.07
N SER A 455 25.48 -14.44 1.65
CA SER A 455 26.01 -14.40 0.29
C SER A 455 26.81 -15.67 -0.03
N MET A 456 27.61 -16.18 0.93
CA MET A 456 28.32 -17.45 0.79
C MET A 456 27.35 -18.61 0.62
N ARG A 457 26.23 -18.63 1.34
CA ARG A 457 25.19 -19.68 1.18
C ARG A 457 24.51 -19.65 -0.19
N LEU A 458 24.54 -18.52 -0.90
CA LEU A 458 24.08 -18.35 -2.28
C LEU A 458 25.22 -18.45 -3.30
N SER A 459 26.44 -18.79 -2.84
CA SER A 459 27.65 -18.85 -3.65
C SER A 459 28.62 -19.88 -3.05
N TYR A 460 29.92 -19.58 -2.98
CA TYR A 460 30.96 -20.40 -2.36
C TYR A 460 32.02 -19.50 -1.71
N HIS A 461 32.76 -20.03 -0.73
CA HIS A 461 33.69 -19.27 0.12
C HIS A 461 34.67 -18.39 -0.68
N GLN A 462 35.43 -18.97 -1.63
CA GLN A 462 36.40 -18.22 -2.42
C GLN A 462 35.76 -17.05 -3.19
N ARG A 463 34.53 -17.21 -3.70
CA ARG A 463 33.84 -16.11 -4.39
C ARG A 463 33.59 -14.93 -3.47
N ILE A 464 33.26 -15.18 -2.21
CA ILE A 464 33.01 -14.13 -1.22
C ILE A 464 34.32 -13.44 -0.82
N VAL A 465 35.41 -14.19 -0.72
CA VAL A 465 36.76 -13.63 -0.52
C VAL A 465 37.12 -12.67 -1.65
N ASP A 466 36.83 -13.03 -2.90
CA ASP A 466 37.24 -12.25 -4.08
C ASP A 466 36.44 -10.95 -4.31
N ILE A 467 35.22 -10.83 -3.76
CA ILE A 467 34.33 -9.68 -4.00
C ILE A 467 34.49 -8.55 -2.97
N VAL A 468 35.19 -8.79 -1.87
CA VAL A 468 35.43 -7.80 -0.82
C VAL A 468 36.87 -7.31 -0.83
N PRO A 469 37.15 -6.06 -0.38
CA PRO A 469 38.51 -5.58 -0.20
C PRO A 469 39.28 -6.40 0.85
N PRO A 470 40.62 -6.51 0.76
CA PRO A 470 41.42 -7.28 1.71
C PRO A 470 41.26 -6.85 3.19
N THR A 471 40.93 -5.57 3.41
CA THR A 471 40.66 -4.99 4.74
C THR A 471 39.44 -5.61 5.42
N PHE A 472 38.50 -6.19 4.67
CA PHE A 472 37.29 -6.84 5.18
C PHE A 472 37.50 -8.32 5.53
N SER A 473 38.71 -8.85 5.40
CA SER A 473 39.02 -10.28 5.61
C SER A 473 38.54 -10.83 6.95
N ALA A 474 38.58 -10.04 8.02
CA ALA A 474 38.11 -10.43 9.35
C ALA A 474 36.58 -10.62 9.45
N LEU A 475 35.81 -10.09 8.49
CA LEU A 475 34.35 -10.18 8.43
C LEU A 475 33.86 -11.32 7.52
N ILE A 476 34.77 -11.97 6.77
CA ILE A 476 34.42 -13.07 5.87
C ILE A 476 34.01 -14.30 6.70
N PRO A 477 32.92 -15.00 6.32
CA PRO A 477 32.54 -16.25 6.99
C PRO A 477 33.65 -17.29 6.85
N ALA A 478 33.87 -18.09 7.91
CA ALA A 478 34.83 -19.18 7.85
C ALA A 478 34.48 -20.18 6.74
N GLU A 479 35.49 -20.83 6.18
CA GLU A 479 35.29 -21.88 5.18
C GLU A 479 34.46 -23.02 5.80
N PRO A 480 33.38 -23.48 5.13
CA PRO A 480 32.48 -24.50 5.66
C PRO A 480 33.09 -25.91 5.53
N ILE A 481 34.19 -26.15 6.22
CA ILE A 481 34.89 -27.44 6.26
C ILE A 481 34.31 -28.35 7.36
N PHE A 482 34.26 -29.65 7.07
CA PHE A 482 33.89 -30.65 8.06
C PHE A 482 35.03 -30.84 9.07
N ILE A 483 34.72 -30.82 10.36
CA ILE A 483 35.68 -31.10 11.43
C ILE A 483 35.43 -32.51 11.94
N PHE A 484 36.24 -33.47 11.50
CA PHE A 484 36.15 -34.84 11.98
C PHE A 484 36.97 -35.02 13.26
N LYS A 485 36.28 -35.20 14.39
CA LYS A 485 36.91 -35.31 15.72
C LYS A 485 37.99 -36.41 15.83
N TYR A 486 37.93 -37.42 14.98
CA TYR A 486 38.81 -38.59 15.03
C TYR A 486 39.75 -38.69 13.81
N GLU A 487 39.93 -37.59 13.07
CA GLU A 487 40.88 -37.53 11.97
C GLU A 487 42.31 -37.49 12.52
N ASP A 488 43.19 -38.30 11.95
CA ASP A 488 44.59 -38.38 12.36
C ASP A 488 45.32 -37.17 11.75
N GLU A 489 45.52 -36.09 12.54
CA GLU A 489 46.18 -34.84 12.09
C GLU A 489 47.57 -35.07 11.45
N THR A 490 48.20 -36.21 11.74
CA THR A 490 49.49 -36.62 11.17
C THR A 490 49.43 -37.17 9.74
N ALA A 491 48.26 -37.57 9.23
CA ALA A 491 48.15 -38.17 7.89
C ALA A 491 48.12 -37.13 6.76
N CYS A 492 47.67 -35.90 7.01
CA CYS A 492 47.55 -34.86 5.98
C CYS A 492 48.88 -34.17 5.60
N LYS A 493 49.91 -34.20 6.44
CA LYS A 493 51.21 -33.57 6.12
C LYS A 493 52.03 -34.32 5.05
N ASN A 494 51.61 -35.53 4.66
CA ASN A 494 52.32 -36.36 3.68
C ASN A 494 51.74 -36.29 2.25
N ILE A 495 50.77 -35.40 2.00
CA ILE A 495 50.13 -35.27 0.66
C ILE A 495 50.59 -33.98 -0.07
N GLU A 496 51.28 -33.06 0.60
CA GLU A 496 51.87 -31.84 0.00
C GLU A 496 53.41 -31.87 -0.06
N SER A 497 54.02 -33.03 -0.31
CA SER A 497 55.46 -33.16 -0.62
C SER A 497 55.71 -33.62 -2.04
#